data_AF-A0A976CS06-F1
#
_entry.id   AF-A0A976CS06-F1
#
_cell.length_a   1.000
_cell.length_b   1.000
_cell.length_c   1.000
_cell.angle_alpha   90.00
_cell.angle_beta   90.00
_cell.angle_gamma   90.00
#
_symmetry.space_group_name_H-M   'P 1'
#
loop_
_entity.id
_entity.type
_entity.pdbx_description
1 polymer ?
#
loop_
_entity_poly.entity_id
_entity_poly.type
_entity_poly.pdbx_seq_one_letter_code
_entity_poly.pdbx_strand_id
1 'polypeptide(L)'
;MLPNPISRIFLFAACACMAYGAETRPHAPREFFVACHGSDTNPGTAAKPFRSLEKARDAVRPLLPGMQGDIIVTIRGGEYPVRKAIHFGPEDSGRGMHRVIYRAAKGETPVFTGGVPVTGWKPWQKGIWKAPLHRQEKLRALYIGSARAFMANSGKKIRAQGGWGTFTITAGQAPWAWQSGQTADGILYNASDLPRITHNVSDVEIENQTTWNKNFVGVRDISMEGDKLVFKLQQPYGAIAQQIGWTAGLTLDSEQIIHNAFELLDEPGEFYFDRAEKTIYYIP
;
A
#
# COMPACT_ATOMS: atom_id res chain seq x y z
N MET A 1 78.28 -67.59 -7.17
CA MET A 1 77.69 -66.81 -8.27
C MET A 1 76.17 -66.89 -8.15
N LEU A 2 75.54 -65.79 -7.76
CA LEU A 2 74.09 -65.58 -7.72
C LEU A 2 73.60 -65.03 -9.08
N PRO A 3 72.34 -65.28 -9.46
CA PRO A 3 71.59 -64.30 -10.25
C PRO A 3 70.42 -63.69 -9.47
N ASN A 4 70.28 -62.38 -9.69
CA ASN A 4 69.30 -61.42 -9.17
C ASN A 4 67.84 -61.70 -9.55
N PRO A 5 66.86 -61.25 -8.73
CA PRO A 5 65.45 -61.16 -9.13
C PRO A 5 65.17 -59.86 -9.92
N ILE A 6 64.46 -59.98 -11.04
CA ILE A 6 64.01 -58.88 -11.89
C ILE A 6 62.75 -58.24 -11.30
N SER A 7 62.83 -56.96 -10.95
CA SER A 7 61.70 -56.10 -10.58
C SER A 7 60.94 -55.63 -11.84
N ARG A 8 59.61 -55.72 -11.80
CA ARG A 8 58.71 -55.19 -12.83
C ARG A 8 58.63 -53.66 -12.73
N ILE A 9 58.91 -52.95 -13.83
CA ILE A 9 58.66 -51.52 -13.99
C ILE A 9 57.49 -51.36 -14.97
N PHE A 10 56.42 -50.69 -14.54
CA PHE A 10 55.32 -50.26 -15.42
C PHE A 10 55.58 -48.82 -15.86
N LEU A 11 55.55 -48.58 -17.18
CA LEU A 11 55.70 -47.27 -17.79
C LEU A 11 54.31 -46.62 -17.93
N PHE A 12 54.05 -45.52 -17.22
CA PHE A 12 52.86 -44.68 -17.45
C PHE A 12 53.18 -43.63 -18.52
N ALA A 13 52.53 -43.72 -19.68
CA ALA A 13 52.55 -42.67 -20.68
C ALA A 13 51.52 -41.58 -20.28
N ALA A 14 52.01 -40.40 -19.92
CA ALA A 14 51.15 -39.23 -19.70
C ALA A 14 50.76 -38.63 -21.05
N CYS A 15 49.50 -38.80 -21.44
CA CYS A 15 48.90 -38.08 -22.55
C CYS A 15 48.47 -36.69 -22.05
N ALA A 16 49.21 -35.64 -22.43
CA ALA A 16 48.84 -34.27 -22.12
C ALA A 16 47.69 -33.83 -23.05
N CYS A 17 46.44 -34.03 -22.62
CA CYS A 17 45.31 -33.35 -23.21
C CYS A 17 45.39 -31.86 -22.84
N MET A 18 45.77 -31.00 -23.78
CA MET A 18 45.53 -29.56 -23.68
C MET A 18 44.01 -29.35 -23.69
N ALA A 19 43.41 -29.19 -22.50
CA ALA A 19 42.08 -28.67 -22.38
C ALA A 19 42.12 -27.19 -22.79
N TYR A 20 41.70 -26.89 -24.02
CA TYR A 20 41.36 -25.54 -24.42
C TYR A 20 40.10 -25.15 -23.62
N GLY A 21 40.30 -24.57 -22.45
CA GLY A 21 39.22 -23.89 -21.73
C GLY A 21 38.78 -22.72 -22.59
N ALA A 22 37.64 -22.84 -23.26
CA ALA A 22 36.98 -21.69 -23.84
C ALA A 22 36.63 -20.75 -22.67
N GLU A 23 37.39 -19.67 -22.50
CA GLU A 23 36.99 -18.58 -21.62
C GLU A 23 35.64 -18.05 -22.13
N THR A 24 34.56 -18.37 -21.43
CA THR A 24 33.28 -17.72 -21.63
C THR A 24 33.44 -16.26 -21.20
N ARG A 25 33.75 -15.39 -22.15
CA ARG A 25 33.69 -13.95 -21.92
C ARG A 25 32.28 -13.65 -21.38
N PRO A 26 32.14 -13.01 -20.20
CA PRO A 26 30.83 -12.62 -19.74
C PRO A 26 30.20 -11.73 -20.80
N HIS A 27 29.07 -12.16 -21.35
CA HIS A 27 28.32 -11.33 -22.29
C HIS A 27 27.92 -10.05 -21.56
N ALA A 28 28.18 -8.91 -22.19
CA ALA A 28 27.75 -7.63 -21.65
C ALA A 28 26.24 -7.69 -21.36
N PRO A 29 25.79 -7.22 -20.18
CA PRO A 29 24.38 -7.27 -19.85
C PRO A 29 23.58 -6.48 -20.88
N ARG A 30 22.43 -7.01 -21.26
CA ARG A 30 21.55 -6.32 -22.19
C ARG A 30 20.74 -5.28 -21.42
N GLU A 31 20.88 -4.01 -21.79
CA GLU A 31 20.25 -2.91 -21.07
C GLU A 31 19.07 -2.29 -21.82
N PHE A 32 17.99 -2.02 -21.09
CA PHE A 32 16.87 -1.19 -21.50
C PHE A 32 16.71 0.01 -20.57
N PHE A 33 16.12 1.09 -21.08
CA PHE A 33 15.91 2.33 -20.34
C PHE A 33 14.45 2.75 -20.35
N VAL A 34 13.98 3.23 -19.20
CA VAL A 34 12.63 3.79 -19.00
C VAL A 34 12.77 5.22 -18.48
N ALA A 35 12.07 6.19 -19.08
CA ALA A 35 12.11 7.60 -18.67
C ALA A 35 10.73 8.27 -18.80
N CYS A 36 10.39 9.21 -17.92
CA CYS A 36 9.10 9.93 -17.97
C CYS A 36 8.86 10.66 -19.31
N HIS A 37 9.95 11.13 -19.94
CA HIS A 37 9.94 11.78 -21.26
C HIS A 37 10.14 10.80 -22.43
N GLY A 38 10.12 9.49 -22.16
CA GLY A 38 10.27 8.45 -23.18
C GLY A 38 9.00 8.23 -24.01
N SER A 39 9.05 7.21 -24.88
CA SER A 39 7.90 6.74 -25.66
C SER A 39 7.90 5.22 -25.73
N ASP A 40 6.74 4.58 -25.63
CA ASP A 40 6.62 3.12 -25.74
C ASP A 40 6.75 2.60 -27.19
N THR A 41 6.87 3.52 -28.15
CA THR A 41 7.29 3.22 -29.52
C THR A 41 8.81 3.25 -29.71
N ASN A 42 9.57 3.74 -28.73
CA ASN A 42 11.03 3.74 -28.79
C ASN A 42 11.61 2.34 -28.64
N PRO A 43 12.88 2.11 -29.03
CA PRO A 43 13.55 0.82 -28.86
C PRO A 43 14.02 0.53 -27.41
N GLY A 44 13.86 1.45 -26.46
CA GLY A 44 14.28 1.27 -25.07
C GLY A 44 15.78 1.49 -24.83
N THR A 45 16.45 2.24 -25.69
CA THR A 45 17.86 2.62 -25.52
C THR A 45 18.01 3.83 -24.60
N ALA A 46 19.21 4.11 -24.09
CA ALA A 46 19.46 5.31 -23.27
C ALA A 46 19.05 6.62 -23.98
N ALA A 47 19.29 6.73 -25.29
CA ALA A 47 18.94 7.90 -26.09
C ALA A 47 17.45 7.94 -26.49
N LYS A 48 16.82 6.78 -26.63
CA LYS A 48 15.38 6.63 -26.94
C LYS A 48 14.76 5.61 -25.97
N PRO A 49 14.46 6.02 -24.73
CA PRO A 49 13.96 5.12 -23.70
C PRO A 49 12.46 4.85 -23.88
N PHE A 50 12.00 3.73 -23.33
CA PHE A 50 10.57 3.47 -23.15
C PHE A 50 9.95 4.51 -22.20
N ARG A 51 8.64 4.67 -22.25
CA ARG A 51 7.90 5.54 -21.32
C ARG A 51 7.44 4.76 -20.08
N SER A 52 6.98 3.52 -20.27
CA SER A 52 6.37 2.70 -19.23
C SER A 52 7.25 1.51 -18.83
N LEU A 53 7.03 1.02 -17.60
CA LEU A 53 7.68 -0.18 -17.10
C LEU A 53 7.09 -1.43 -17.76
N GLU A 54 5.78 -1.41 -18.06
CA GLU A 54 5.05 -2.45 -18.79
C GLU A 54 5.68 -2.70 -20.16
N LYS A 55 5.96 -1.63 -20.91
CA LYS A 55 6.61 -1.77 -22.21
C LYS A 55 8.01 -2.37 -22.09
N ALA A 56 8.77 -1.99 -21.06
CA ALA A 56 10.08 -2.57 -20.80
C ALA A 56 9.97 -4.07 -20.49
N ARG A 57 9.04 -4.47 -19.60
CA ARG A 57 8.75 -5.89 -19.32
C ARG A 57 8.43 -6.65 -20.61
N ASP A 58 7.53 -6.11 -21.43
CA ASP A 58 7.11 -6.76 -22.68
C ASP A 58 8.24 -6.87 -23.71
N ALA A 59 9.19 -5.92 -23.71
CA ALA A 59 10.39 -5.98 -24.54
C ALA A 59 11.43 -7.00 -24.03
N VAL A 60 11.44 -7.27 -22.72
CA VAL A 60 12.33 -8.27 -22.10
C VAL A 60 11.84 -9.70 -22.37
N ARG A 61 10.52 -9.96 -22.27
CA ARG A 61 9.90 -11.29 -22.44
C ARG A 61 10.45 -12.13 -23.61
N PRO A 62 10.51 -11.63 -24.86
CA PRO A 62 10.99 -12.43 -25.99
C PRO A 62 12.48 -12.80 -25.91
N LEU A 63 13.25 -12.14 -25.03
CA LEU A 63 14.69 -12.38 -24.87
C LEU A 63 14.99 -13.46 -23.82
N LEU A 64 14.02 -13.81 -22.97
CA LEU A 64 14.22 -14.72 -21.83
C LEU A 64 14.63 -16.14 -22.24
N PRO A 65 14.05 -16.78 -23.28
CA PRO A 65 14.44 -18.14 -23.66
C PRO A 65 15.91 -18.28 -24.07
N GLY A 66 16.56 -17.21 -24.52
CA GLY A 66 17.93 -17.21 -25.07
C GLY A 66 18.90 -16.31 -24.31
N MET A 67 18.68 -16.10 -23.01
CA MET A 67 19.58 -15.30 -22.18
C MET A 67 21.00 -15.87 -22.19
N GLN A 68 21.96 -15.01 -22.51
CA GLN A 68 23.40 -15.28 -22.42
C GLN A 68 24.07 -14.47 -21.30
N GLY A 69 23.29 -13.68 -20.58
CA GLY A 69 23.70 -12.75 -19.54
C GLY A 69 22.49 -12.10 -18.86
N ASP A 70 22.74 -11.33 -17.81
CA ASP A 70 21.69 -10.56 -17.12
C ASP A 70 21.05 -9.53 -18.07
N ILE A 71 19.74 -9.33 -17.92
CA ILE A 71 19.01 -8.25 -18.58
C ILE A 71 18.71 -7.18 -17.54
N ILE A 72 19.08 -5.94 -17.82
CA ILE A 72 18.94 -4.81 -16.89
C ILE A 72 17.98 -3.79 -17.48
N VAL A 73 16.95 -3.42 -16.73
CA VAL A 73 16.05 -2.30 -17.04
C VAL A 73 16.39 -1.16 -16.08
N THR A 74 17.01 -0.11 -16.62
CA THR A 74 17.39 1.10 -15.90
C THR A 74 16.29 2.15 -15.99
N ILE A 75 15.74 2.55 -14.85
CA ILE A 75 14.60 3.46 -14.74
C ILE A 75 15.13 4.83 -14.30
N ARG A 76 14.97 5.84 -15.15
CA ARG A 76 15.36 7.23 -14.86
C ARG A 76 14.49 7.82 -13.75
N GLY A 77 14.98 8.86 -13.10
CA GLY A 77 14.26 9.61 -12.08
C GLY A 77 13.05 10.32 -12.66
N GLY A 78 12.03 10.49 -11.81
CA GLY A 78 10.78 11.13 -12.15
C GLY A 78 9.58 10.35 -11.65
N GLU A 79 8.40 10.92 -11.86
CA GLU A 79 7.14 10.31 -11.44
C GLU A 79 6.51 9.48 -12.56
N TYR A 80 6.10 8.27 -12.21
CA TYR A 80 5.46 7.31 -13.09
C TYR A 80 4.06 6.99 -12.55
N PRO A 81 3.01 7.61 -13.11
CA PRO A 81 1.64 7.32 -12.71
C PRO A 81 1.24 5.88 -13.03
N VAL A 82 0.83 5.12 -12.01
CA VAL A 82 0.39 3.73 -12.14
C VAL A 82 -1.12 3.67 -11.91
N ARG A 83 -1.89 3.44 -12.98
CA ARG A 83 -3.36 3.36 -12.92
C ARG A 83 -3.90 1.94 -12.80
N LYS A 84 -3.07 0.95 -13.12
CA LYS A 84 -3.37 -0.49 -13.02
C LYS A 84 -2.13 -1.19 -12.49
N ALA A 85 -2.31 -2.32 -11.81
CA ALA A 85 -1.18 -3.10 -11.32
C ALA A 85 -0.25 -3.48 -12.48
N ILE A 86 1.06 -3.38 -12.25
CA ILE A 86 2.08 -3.85 -13.18
C ILE A 86 2.34 -5.30 -12.85
N HIS A 87 1.80 -6.19 -13.68
CA HIS A 87 1.84 -7.62 -13.43
C HIS A 87 3.20 -8.22 -13.83
N PHE A 88 3.85 -8.90 -12.90
CA PHE A 88 4.99 -9.77 -13.16
C PHE A 88 4.56 -11.21 -12.88
N GLY A 89 4.70 -12.07 -13.87
CA GLY A 89 4.36 -13.49 -13.77
C GLY A 89 5.60 -14.39 -13.85
N PRO A 90 5.44 -15.72 -13.69
CA PRO A 90 6.54 -16.67 -13.87
C PRO A 90 7.27 -16.51 -15.20
N GLU A 91 6.56 -16.10 -16.26
CA GLU A 91 7.11 -15.86 -17.58
C GLU A 91 8.14 -14.73 -17.64
N ASP A 92 8.20 -13.85 -16.62
CA ASP A 92 9.14 -12.73 -16.53
C ASP A 92 10.46 -13.08 -15.80
N SER A 93 10.60 -14.34 -15.39
CA SER A 93 11.78 -14.81 -14.64
C SER A 93 13.00 -14.97 -15.54
N GLY A 94 14.17 -14.65 -14.99
CA GLY A 94 15.45 -14.95 -15.64
C GLY A 94 15.68 -16.46 -15.82
N ARG A 95 16.50 -16.83 -16.80
CA ARG A 95 16.78 -18.23 -17.18
C ARG A 95 18.29 -18.47 -17.23
N GLY A 96 18.70 -19.75 -17.12
CA GLY A 96 20.10 -20.15 -17.32
C GLY A 96 21.08 -19.51 -16.32
N MET A 97 20.67 -19.39 -15.04
CA MET A 97 21.43 -18.68 -13.98
C MET A 97 21.61 -17.18 -14.20
N HIS A 98 20.89 -16.58 -15.15
CA HIS A 98 20.85 -15.14 -15.38
C HIS A 98 19.62 -14.48 -14.75
N ARG A 99 19.71 -13.19 -14.48
CA ARG A 99 18.68 -12.38 -13.82
C ARG A 99 18.07 -11.35 -14.76
N VAL A 100 16.83 -10.96 -14.45
CA VAL A 100 16.20 -9.75 -14.98
C VAL A 100 16.14 -8.74 -13.83
N ILE A 101 16.80 -7.60 -14.00
CA ILE A 101 17.00 -6.62 -12.93
C ILE A 101 16.33 -5.30 -13.33
N TYR A 102 15.33 -4.88 -12.57
CA TYR A 102 14.75 -3.53 -12.67
C TYR A 102 15.37 -2.66 -11.59
N ARG A 103 16.02 -1.56 -11.98
CA ARG A 103 16.73 -0.69 -11.03
C ARG A 103 16.58 0.77 -11.39
N ALA A 104 16.67 1.64 -10.40
CA ALA A 104 16.85 3.07 -10.63
C ALA A 104 18.18 3.34 -11.35
N ALA A 105 18.20 4.38 -12.19
CA ALA A 105 19.43 4.96 -12.69
C ALA A 105 20.27 5.50 -11.52
N LYS A 106 21.60 5.48 -11.68
CA LYS A 106 22.52 5.83 -10.59
C LYS A 106 22.27 7.25 -10.11
N GLY A 107 21.97 7.39 -8.82
CA GLY A 107 21.71 8.70 -8.19
C GLY A 107 20.35 9.30 -8.50
N GLU A 108 19.47 8.57 -9.18
CA GLU A 108 18.13 9.02 -9.53
C GLU A 108 17.07 8.25 -8.72
N THR A 109 15.90 8.86 -8.50
CA THR A 109 14.79 8.24 -7.73
C THR A 109 13.52 8.21 -8.59
N PRO A 110 13.24 7.07 -9.27
CA PRO A 110 11.94 6.87 -9.90
C PRO A 110 10.86 6.64 -8.84
N VAL A 111 9.73 7.34 -8.95
CA VAL A 111 8.58 7.21 -8.05
C VAL A 111 7.38 6.68 -8.84
N PHE A 112 7.01 5.43 -8.58
CA PHE A 112 5.76 4.86 -9.10
C PHE A 112 4.61 5.24 -8.18
N THR A 113 3.66 6.02 -8.67
CA THR A 113 2.57 6.58 -7.84
C THR A 113 1.20 6.15 -8.34
N GLY A 114 0.42 5.54 -7.45
CA GLY A 114 -1.02 5.29 -7.65
C GLY A 114 -1.89 6.50 -7.33
N GLY A 115 -1.29 7.60 -6.87
CA GLY A 115 -1.99 8.81 -6.45
C GLY A 115 -2.64 9.58 -7.61
N VAL A 116 -3.53 10.49 -7.24
CA VAL A 116 -4.06 11.50 -8.15
C VAL A 116 -3.61 12.86 -7.61
N PRO A 117 -2.90 13.68 -8.40
CA PRO A 117 -2.53 15.02 -7.97
C PRO A 117 -3.77 15.84 -7.61
N VAL A 118 -3.75 16.46 -6.43
CA VAL A 118 -4.76 17.45 -6.03
C VAL A 118 -4.26 18.82 -6.48
N THR A 119 -5.04 19.51 -7.29
CA THR A 119 -4.67 20.81 -7.87
C THR A 119 -5.77 21.85 -7.60
N GLY A 120 -5.44 23.13 -7.78
CA GLY A 120 -6.40 24.23 -7.58
C GLY A 120 -6.59 24.63 -6.12
N TRP A 121 -5.56 24.43 -5.29
CA TRP A 121 -5.54 24.88 -3.90
C TRP A 121 -5.73 26.39 -3.78
N LYS A 122 -6.58 26.80 -2.85
CA LYS A 122 -6.86 28.21 -2.52
C LYS A 122 -6.93 28.37 -1.01
N PRO A 123 -6.48 29.52 -0.47
CA PRO A 123 -6.68 29.81 0.94
C PRO A 123 -8.18 29.86 1.26
N TRP A 124 -8.52 29.40 2.44
CA TRP A 124 -9.85 29.49 3.03
C TRP A 124 -9.72 30.16 4.41
N GLN A 125 -10.68 30.00 5.31
CA GLN A 125 -10.65 30.65 6.62
C GLN A 125 -9.73 29.92 7.62
N LYS A 126 -9.26 30.65 8.63
CA LYS A 126 -8.53 30.10 9.79
C LYS A 126 -7.28 29.28 9.40
N GLY A 127 -6.53 29.71 8.37
CA GLY A 127 -5.30 29.05 7.93
C GLY A 127 -5.50 27.76 7.13
N ILE A 128 -6.74 27.28 6.99
CA ILE A 128 -7.07 26.11 6.18
C ILE A 128 -7.01 26.48 4.69
N TRP A 129 -6.50 25.56 3.88
CA TRP A 129 -6.55 25.60 2.43
C TRP A 129 -7.57 24.59 1.92
N LYS A 130 -8.16 24.85 0.75
CA LYS A 130 -9.06 23.91 0.10
C LYS A 130 -8.80 23.76 -1.39
N ALA A 131 -9.14 22.59 -1.93
CA ALA A 131 -9.06 22.28 -3.35
C ALA A 131 -10.24 21.40 -3.79
N PRO A 132 -10.69 21.51 -5.05
CA PRO A 132 -11.64 20.54 -5.60
C PRO A 132 -11.00 19.15 -5.71
N LEU A 133 -11.74 18.12 -5.31
CA LEU A 133 -11.33 16.72 -5.44
C LEU A 133 -12.54 15.86 -5.81
N HIS A 134 -12.68 15.58 -7.12
CA HIS A 134 -13.78 14.77 -7.64
C HIS A 134 -13.55 13.27 -7.39
N ARG A 135 -14.02 12.80 -6.23
CA ARG A 135 -13.90 11.41 -5.78
C ARG A 135 -15.21 10.97 -5.13
N GLN A 136 -15.60 9.70 -5.34
CA GLN A 136 -16.82 9.11 -4.74
C GLN A 136 -16.52 8.31 -3.47
N GLU A 137 -15.29 7.87 -3.29
CA GLU A 137 -14.86 7.05 -2.16
C GLU A 137 -14.23 7.91 -1.07
N LYS A 138 -14.25 7.41 0.18
CA LYS A 138 -13.48 8.04 1.28
C LYS A 138 -12.01 8.20 0.92
N LEU A 139 -11.36 9.22 1.49
CA LEU A 139 -9.93 9.47 1.35
C LEU A 139 -9.24 9.21 2.69
N ARG A 140 -8.32 8.22 2.75
CA ARG A 140 -7.59 7.87 3.98
C ARG A 140 -6.12 8.32 4.01
N ALA A 141 -5.64 8.92 2.93
CA ALA A 141 -4.28 9.41 2.85
C ALA A 141 -4.18 10.58 1.86
N LEU A 142 -3.51 11.63 2.31
CA LEU A 142 -3.01 12.74 1.51
C LEU A 142 -1.48 12.82 1.73
N TYR A 143 -0.73 13.15 0.68
CA TYR A 143 0.70 13.34 0.75
C TYR A 143 1.07 14.72 0.23
N ILE A 144 1.93 15.43 0.96
CA ILE A 144 2.51 16.72 0.60
C ILE A 144 3.99 16.47 0.29
N GLY A 145 4.32 16.41 -1.00
CA GLY A 145 5.58 15.83 -1.44
C GLY A 145 5.69 14.37 -0.98
N SER A 146 6.74 14.03 -0.24
CA SER A 146 6.93 12.70 0.35
C SER A 146 6.33 12.54 1.76
N ALA A 147 5.84 13.63 2.38
CA ALA A 147 5.31 13.59 3.75
C ALA A 147 3.83 13.22 3.73
N ARG A 148 3.42 12.31 4.61
CA ARG A 148 2.01 11.95 4.80
C ARG A 148 1.33 12.97 5.70
N ALA A 149 0.22 13.55 5.25
CA ALA A 149 -0.66 14.38 6.08
C ALA A 149 -1.52 13.49 7.00
N PHE A 150 -1.95 14.05 8.12
CA PHE A 150 -2.78 13.37 9.12
C PHE A 150 -4.26 13.57 8.81
N MET A 151 -5.08 12.54 8.96
CA MET A 151 -6.52 12.72 8.83
C MET A 151 -7.02 13.42 10.09
N ALA A 152 -7.84 14.47 9.93
CA ALA A 152 -8.46 15.20 11.03
C ALA A 152 -9.05 14.24 12.07
N ASN A 153 -8.73 14.46 13.33
CA ASN A 153 -9.12 13.56 14.41
C ASN A 153 -9.39 14.31 15.71
N SER A 154 -9.94 13.63 16.72
CA SER A 154 -10.34 14.27 17.97
C SER A 154 -9.21 14.94 18.77
N GLY A 155 -7.94 14.79 18.38
CA GLY A 155 -6.76 15.37 19.03
C GLY A 155 -6.45 14.77 20.41
N LYS A 156 -7.45 14.11 21.00
CA LYS A 156 -7.43 13.44 22.30
C LYS A 156 -8.20 12.13 22.19
N LYS A 157 -8.01 11.28 23.20
CA LYS A 157 -8.83 10.10 23.39
C LYS A 157 -10.16 10.47 24.05
N ILE A 158 -11.24 9.88 23.56
CA ILE A 158 -12.61 10.05 24.03
C ILE A 158 -13.04 8.76 24.72
N ARG A 159 -13.59 8.86 25.93
CA ARG A 159 -14.05 7.71 26.69
C ARG A 159 -15.43 7.28 26.20
N ALA A 160 -15.53 6.08 25.63
CA ALA A 160 -16.80 5.44 25.32
C ALA A 160 -17.59 5.14 26.61
N GLN A 161 -18.91 5.31 26.54
CA GLN A 161 -19.85 5.28 27.66
C GLN A 161 -20.74 4.02 27.66
N GLY A 162 -20.36 2.99 26.89
CA GLY A 162 -21.11 1.75 26.74
C GLY A 162 -21.72 1.59 25.34
N GLY A 163 -22.26 0.38 25.11
CA GLY A 163 -22.98 0.04 23.89
C GLY A 163 -24.38 0.62 23.84
N TRP A 164 -24.87 0.89 22.63
CA TRP A 164 -26.22 1.35 22.36
C TRP A 164 -26.96 0.40 21.43
N GLY A 165 -28.23 0.12 21.74
CA GLY A 165 -29.08 -0.73 20.92
C GLY A 165 -28.55 -2.17 20.76
N THR A 166 -29.24 -2.95 19.94
CA THR A 166 -28.90 -4.35 19.68
C THR A 166 -28.89 -4.63 18.19
N PHE A 167 -27.78 -5.16 17.70
CA PHE A 167 -27.68 -5.76 16.37
C PHE A 167 -27.67 -7.28 16.49
N THR A 168 -28.67 -7.93 15.90
CA THR A 168 -28.83 -9.38 15.93
C THR A 168 -28.22 -10.03 14.69
N ILE A 169 -27.39 -11.05 14.90
CA ILE A 169 -26.83 -11.91 13.88
C ILE A 169 -27.57 -13.25 13.90
N THR A 170 -28.07 -13.69 12.75
CA THR A 170 -28.63 -15.03 12.57
C THR A 170 -27.64 -15.90 11.80
N ALA A 171 -27.33 -17.09 12.32
CA ALA A 171 -26.47 -18.04 11.63
C ALA A 171 -27.01 -18.33 10.21
N GLY A 172 -26.12 -18.27 9.22
CA GLY A 172 -26.47 -18.51 7.82
C GLY A 172 -27.11 -17.33 7.08
N GLN A 173 -27.33 -16.18 7.74
CA GLN A 173 -27.92 -15.00 7.04
C GLN A 173 -26.98 -14.37 6.00
N ALA A 174 -25.67 -14.66 6.08
CA ALA A 174 -24.63 -14.22 5.14
C ALA A 174 -23.38 -15.10 5.25
N PRO A 175 -22.46 -15.11 4.26
CA PRO A 175 -21.24 -15.93 4.30
C PRO A 175 -20.32 -15.71 5.51
N TRP A 176 -20.40 -14.54 6.16
CA TRP A 176 -19.63 -14.20 7.36
C TRP A 176 -20.36 -14.56 8.67
N ALA A 177 -21.66 -14.86 8.63
CA ALA A 177 -22.50 -15.07 9.81
C ALA A 177 -22.56 -16.56 10.19
N TRP A 178 -21.47 -17.09 10.75
CA TRP A 178 -21.36 -18.52 11.07
C TRP A 178 -22.12 -18.94 12.33
N GLN A 179 -22.39 -18.02 13.24
CA GLN A 179 -23.08 -18.27 14.50
C GLN A 179 -24.11 -17.16 14.75
N SER A 180 -25.21 -17.52 15.39
CA SER A 180 -26.20 -16.54 15.87
C SER A 180 -25.66 -15.83 17.10
N GLY A 181 -26.00 -14.56 17.28
CA GLY A 181 -25.55 -13.78 18.43
C GLY A 181 -26.07 -12.36 18.40
N GLN A 182 -25.70 -11.59 19.41
CA GLN A 182 -26.06 -10.18 19.53
C GLN A 182 -24.82 -9.35 19.88
N THR A 183 -24.80 -8.13 19.37
CA THR A 183 -23.77 -7.12 19.65
C THR A 183 -24.43 -5.76 19.81
N ALA A 184 -23.72 -4.77 20.32
CA ALA A 184 -24.24 -3.41 20.33
C ALA A 184 -24.36 -2.87 18.89
N ASP A 185 -25.43 -2.13 18.60
CA ASP A 185 -25.61 -1.47 17.29
C ASP A 185 -24.90 -0.11 17.20
N GLY A 186 -24.55 0.47 18.34
CA GLY A 186 -23.84 1.75 18.44
C GLY A 186 -22.98 1.85 19.70
N ILE A 187 -22.26 2.96 19.81
CA ILE A 187 -21.46 3.34 20.98
C ILE A 187 -21.94 4.71 21.48
N LEU A 188 -22.01 4.86 22.80
CA LEU A 188 -22.34 6.13 23.45
C LEU A 188 -21.07 6.93 23.77
N TYR A 189 -21.12 8.24 23.57
CA TYR A 189 -20.13 9.20 24.06
C TYR A 189 -20.84 10.37 24.75
N ASN A 190 -20.20 11.05 25.70
CA ASN A 190 -20.79 12.28 26.24
C ASN A 190 -20.75 13.38 25.18
N ALA A 191 -21.85 14.12 25.03
CA ALA A 191 -21.93 15.18 24.02
C ALA A 191 -20.98 16.35 24.31
N SER A 192 -20.50 16.50 25.55
CA SER A 192 -19.50 17.50 25.93
C SER A 192 -18.09 17.19 25.44
N ASP A 193 -17.80 15.93 25.11
CA ASP A 193 -16.44 15.48 24.82
C ASP A 193 -16.04 15.67 23.35
N LEU A 194 -17.04 15.78 22.47
CA LEU A 194 -16.93 15.85 21.01
C LEU A 194 -17.76 17.00 20.44
N PRO A 195 -17.32 17.64 19.34
CA PRO A 195 -18.18 18.57 18.62
C PRO A 195 -19.38 17.84 18.02
N ARG A 196 -20.45 18.58 17.75
CA ARG A 196 -21.62 18.04 17.06
C ARG A 196 -21.30 17.84 15.57
N ILE A 197 -21.07 16.59 15.19
CA ILE A 197 -20.81 16.20 13.79
C ILE A 197 -22.15 15.92 13.10
N THR A 198 -22.52 16.71 12.10
CA THR A 198 -23.79 16.57 11.37
C THR A 198 -23.65 16.32 9.88
N HIS A 199 -22.42 16.44 9.35
CA HIS A 199 -22.14 16.34 7.91
C HIS A 199 -21.22 15.16 7.63
N ASN A 200 -21.43 14.47 6.50
CA ASN A 200 -20.68 13.27 6.12
C ASN A 200 -20.53 12.25 7.26
N VAL A 201 -21.56 12.04 8.09
CA VAL A 201 -21.49 11.16 9.28
C VAL A 201 -21.06 9.74 8.95
N SER A 202 -21.40 9.26 7.74
CA SER A 202 -20.98 7.95 7.26
C SER A 202 -19.49 7.84 6.96
N ASP A 203 -18.76 8.97 6.94
CA ASP A 203 -17.33 9.05 6.71
C ASP A 203 -16.51 8.95 8.01
N VAL A 204 -17.13 9.22 9.16
CA VAL A 204 -16.53 9.14 10.49
C VAL A 204 -16.07 7.71 10.82
N GLU A 205 -14.91 7.61 11.46
CA GLU A 205 -14.30 6.35 11.89
C GLU A 205 -13.91 6.42 13.37
N ILE A 206 -14.17 5.32 14.09
CA ILE A 206 -13.75 5.12 15.47
C ILE A 206 -12.47 4.29 15.44
N GLU A 207 -11.37 4.85 15.94
CA GLU A 207 -10.14 4.11 16.22
C GLU A 207 -10.20 3.56 17.65
N ASN A 208 -10.09 2.25 17.79
CA ASN A 208 -9.92 1.56 19.06
C ASN A 208 -8.59 0.81 19.06
N GLN A 209 -7.73 1.09 20.03
CA GLN A 209 -6.45 0.41 20.23
C GLN A 209 -6.59 -0.59 21.37
N THR A 210 -6.13 -1.82 21.14
CA THR A 210 -5.94 -2.85 22.16
C THR A 210 -4.44 -3.08 22.39
N THR A 211 -4.03 -4.19 22.99
CA THR A 211 -2.60 -4.48 23.23
C THR A 211 -1.78 -4.66 21.94
N TRP A 212 -2.35 -5.26 20.88
CA TRP A 212 -1.60 -5.66 19.68
C TRP A 212 -2.19 -5.18 18.36
N ASN A 213 -3.35 -4.51 18.36
CA ASN A 213 -4.00 -4.03 17.14
C ASN A 213 -4.75 -2.70 17.31
N LYS A 214 -5.02 -2.07 16.17
CA LYS A 214 -5.98 -0.98 16.00
C LYS A 214 -7.15 -1.46 15.16
N ASN A 215 -8.35 -1.14 15.60
CA ASN A 215 -9.58 -1.32 14.83
C ASN A 215 -10.04 0.06 14.36
N PHE A 216 -10.36 0.18 13.07
CA PHE A 216 -11.05 1.35 12.52
C PHE A 216 -12.45 0.92 12.13
N VAL A 217 -13.46 1.44 12.83
CA VAL A 217 -14.85 1.04 12.63
C VAL A 217 -15.65 2.24 12.14
N GLY A 218 -16.26 2.09 10.96
CA GLY A 218 -17.08 3.13 10.36
C GLY A 218 -18.39 3.34 11.13
N VAL A 219 -18.85 4.58 11.13
CA VAL A 219 -20.16 4.98 11.65
C VAL A 219 -21.13 5.11 10.48
N ARG A 220 -22.40 4.74 10.65
CA ARG A 220 -23.45 4.93 9.63
C ARG A 220 -24.32 6.15 9.89
N ASP A 221 -24.44 6.55 11.15
CA ASP A 221 -25.28 7.65 11.60
C ASP A 221 -24.86 8.10 13.01
N ILE A 222 -25.10 9.38 13.32
CA ILE A 222 -24.84 9.97 14.64
C ILE A 222 -26.11 10.66 15.11
N SER A 223 -26.64 10.24 16.26
CA SER A 223 -27.84 10.83 16.87
C SER A 223 -27.61 11.23 18.32
N MET A 224 -28.53 12.01 18.88
CA MET A 224 -28.51 12.37 20.30
C MET A 224 -29.49 11.51 21.10
N GLU A 225 -29.10 11.12 22.31
CA GLU A 225 -29.98 10.56 23.33
C GLU A 225 -29.67 11.23 24.68
N GLY A 226 -30.54 12.15 25.10
CA GLY A 226 -30.26 13.00 26.26
C GLY A 226 -29.01 13.85 26.04
N ASP A 227 -28.04 13.69 26.93
CA ASP A 227 -26.73 14.34 26.91
C ASP A 227 -25.63 13.50 26.22
N LYS A 228 -26.00 12.40 25.55
CA LYS A 228 -25.07 11.50 24.87
C LYS A 228 -25.22 11.55 23.36
N LEU A 229 -24.08 11.39 22.69
CA LEU A 229 -24.00 11.08 21.27
C LEU A 229 -24.03 9.56 21.09
N VAL A 230 -24.89 9.10 20.17
CA VAL A 230 -24.99 7.70 19.74
C VAL A 230 -24.32 7.58 18.38
N PHE A 231 -23.17 6.93 18.33
CA PHE A 231 -22.47 6.60 17.09
C PHE A 231 -22.94 5.22 16.65
N LYS A 232 -23.89 5.16 15.71
CA LYS A 232 -24.41 3.88 15.19
C LYS A 232 -23.37 3.28 14.26
N LEU A 233 -22.94 2.05 14.54
CA LEU A 233 -21.86 1.41 13.78
C LEU A 233 -22.34 1.00 12.39
N GLN A 234 -21.43 1.05 11.42
CA GLN A 234 -21.71 0.52 10.09
C GLN A 234 -21.71 -1.01 10.13
N GLN A 235 -22.90 -1.62 10.01
CA GLN A 235 -23.06 -3.06 10.04
C GLN A 235 -22.82 -3.69 8.66
N PRO A 236 -22.29 -4.93 8.59
CA PRO A 236 -21.99 -5.83 9.72
C PRO A 236 -20.60 -5.62 10.34
N TYR A 237 -19.82 -4.65 9.87
CA TYR A 237 -18.43 -4.43 10.31
C TYR A 237 -18.35 -4.07 11.80
N GLY A 238 -19.31 -3.29 12.31
CA GLY A 238 -19.42 -3.00 13.73
C GLY A 238 -19.58 -4.23 14.60
N ALA A 239 -20.44 -5.17 14.20
CA ALA A 239 -20.65 -6.42 14.90
C ALA A 239 -19.42 -7.35 14.80
N ILE A 240 -18.81 -7.46 13.61
CA ILE A 240 -17.59 -8.25 13.41
C ILE A 240 -16.45 -7.72 14.28
N ALA A 241 -16.27 -6.39 14.33
CA ALA A 241 -15.21 -5.76 15.12
C ALA A 241 -15.35 -6.04 16.62
N GLN A 242 -16.56 -6.13 17.16
CA GLN A 242 -16.81 -6.47 18.57
C GLN A 242 -16.48 -7.92 18.91
N GLN A 243 -16.48 -8.82 17.93
CA GLN A 243 -16.37 -10.27 18.14
C GLN A 243 -14.96 -10.83 17.89
N ILE A 244 -13.98 -9.96 17.58
CA ILE A 244 -12.60 -10.41 17.42
C ILE A 244 -12.07 -10.88 18.78
N GLY A 245 -11.68 -12.15 18.85
CA GLY A 245 -11.16 -12.80 20.06
C GLY A 245 -9.81 -12.26 20.53
N TRP A 246 -9.23 -12.87 21.56
CA TRP A 246 -7.89 -12.54 22.08
C TRP A 246 -7.71 -11.08 22.50
N THR A 247 -8.78 -10.48 23.01
CA THR A 247 -8.81 -9.07 23.47
C THR A 247 -8.46 -8.10 22.34
N ALA A 248 -8.74 -8.47 21.08
CA ALA A 248 -8.50 -7.65 19.91
C ALA A 248 -9.77 -6.95 19.37
N GLY A 249 -10.93 -7.23 19.96
CA GLY A 249 -12.21 -6.65 19.57
C GLY A 249 -12.38 -5.18 19.95
N LEU A 250 -13.29 -4.51 19.25
CA LEU A 250 -13.80 -3.19 19.60
C LEU A 250 -14.45 -3.25 20.99
N THR A 251 -13.87 -2.53 21.94
CA THR A 251 -14.40 -2.34 23.29
C THR A 251 -15.33 -1.14 23.34
N LEU A 252 -16.41 -1.20 24.12
CA LEU A 252 -17.47 -0.18 24.11
C LEU A 252 -17.39 0.80 25.31
N ASP A 253 -16.39 0.62 26.15
CA ASP A 253 -16.21 1.31 27.43
C ASP A 253 -14.75 1.78 27.65
N SER A 254 -13.99 1.92 26.56
CA SER A 254 -12.58 2.29 26.54
C SER A 254 -12.33 3.66 25.93
N GLU A 255 -11.07 4.09 25.97
CA GLU A 255 -10.60 5.29 25.28
C GLU A 255 -10.41 5.03 23.78
N GLN A 256 -10.95 5.92 22.96
CA GLN A 256 -10.98 5.80 21.50
C GLN A 256 -10.66 7.14 20.83
N ILE A 257 -10.20 7.13 19.58
CA ILE A 257 -9.98 8.35 18.79
C ILE A 257 -11.06 8.42 17.70
N ILE A 258 -11.66 9.59 17.52
CA ILE A 258 -12.65 9.80 16.46
C ILE A 258 -11.97 10.49 15.29
N HIS A 259 -12.14 9.98 14.09
CA HIS A 259 -11.53 10.48 12.88
C HIS A 259 -12.56 11.00 11.88
N ASN A 260 -12.07 11.85 10.98
CA ASN A 260 -12.68 12.16 9.69
C ASN A 260 -13.99 12.96 9.75
N ALA A 261 -13.99 14.04 10.53
CA ALA A 261 -15.01 15.07 10.47
C ALA A 261 -14.36 16.45 10.29
N PHE A 262 -15.09 17.38 9.66
CA PHE A 262 -14.57 18.72 9.41
C PHE A 262 -14.35 19.50 10.71
N GLU A 263 -15.23 19.28 11.68
CA GLU A 263 -15.20 19.90 13.01
C GLU A 263 -13.98 19.46 13.85
N LEU A 264 -13.24 18.44 13.38
CA LEU A 264 -12.03 17.92 14.00
C LEU A 264 -10.75 18.38 13.26
N LEU A 265 -10.86 19.25 12.25
CA LEU A 265 -9.72 19.78 11.51
C LEU A 265 -9.18 21.02 12.23
N ASP A 266 -8.15 20.87 13.06
CA ASP A 266 -7.69 21.96 13.92
C ASP A 266 -6.15 22.12 14.05
N GLU A 267 -5.35 21.13 13.67
CA GLU A 267 -3.88 21.18 13.80
C GLU A 267 -3.13 21.22 12.45
N PRO A 268 -1.94 21.86 12.38
CA PRO A 268 -1.06 21.80 11.20
C PRO A 268 -0.72 20.37 10.77
N GLY A 269 -0.76 20.14 9.47
CA GLY A 269 -0.56 18.83 8.87
C GLY A 269 -1.83 17.98 8.74
N GLU A 270 -2.97 18.44 9.25
CA GLU A 270 -4.24 17.71 9.13
C GLU A 270 -5.00 17.99 7.83
N PHE A 271 -5.73 16.98 7.34
CA PHE A 271 -6.64 17.09 6.21
C PHE A 271 -8.02 16.50 6.50
N TYR A 272 -9.03 17.02 5.81
CA TYR A 272 -10.38 16.47 5.74
C TYR A 272 -10.86 16.46 4.30
N PHE A 273 -11.51 15.38 3.87
CA PHE A 273 -12.16 15.33 2.55
C PHE A 273 -13.67 15.35 2.72
N ASP A 274 -14.29 16.45 2.30
CA ASP A 274 -15.73 16.54 2.18
C ASP A 274 -16.18 15.82 0.91
N ARG A 275 -16.72 14.61 1.10
CA ARG A 275 -17.17 13.78 -0.01
C ARG A 275 -18.43 14.32 -0.68
N ALA A 276 -19.37 14.87 0.08
CA ALA A 276 -20.59 15.46 -0.45
C ALA A 276 -20.30 16.68 -1.32
N GLU A 277 -19.39 17.55 -0.87
CA GLU A 277 -18.99 18.76 -1.59
C GLU A 277 -17.85 18.53 -2.60
N LYS A 278 -17.26 17.32 -2.63
CA LYS A 278 -16.09 16.98 -3.47
C LYS A 278 -14.94 17.98 -3.29
N THR A 279 -14.67 18.32 -2.04
CA THR A 279 -13.67 19.33 -1.66
C THR A 279 -12.76 18.77 -0.56
N ILE A 280 -11.45 18.90 -0.75
CA ILE A 280 -10.47 18.56 0.29
C ILE A 280 -9.98 19.82 0.97
N TYR A 281 -9.82 19.73 2.28
CA TYR A 281 -9.32 20.76 3.18
C TYR A 281 -8.02 20.29 3.82
N TYR A 282 -7.07 21.20 4.02
CA TYR A 282 -5.75 20.91 4.59
C TYR A 282 -5.23 22.11 5.39
N ILE A 283 -4.65 21.88 6.56
CA ILE A 283 -3.91 22.87 7.32
C ILE A 283 -2.42 22.64 7.05
N PRO A 284 -1.72 23.55 6.35
CA PRO A 284 -0.29 23.44 6.08
C PRO A 284 0.57 23.61 7.33
#